data_AF-D6LHE4-F1
#
_entry.id   AF-D6LHE4-F1
#
_cell.length_a   1.000
_cell.length_b   1.000
_cell.length_c   1.000
_cell.angle_alpha   90.00
_cell.angle_beta   90.00
_cell.angle_gamma   90.00
#
_symmetry.space_group_name_H-M   'P 1'
#
loop_
_entity.id
_entity.type
_entity.pdbx_description
1 polymer ?
#
loop_
_entity_poly.entity_id
_entity_poly.type
_entity_poly.pdbx_seq_one_letter_code
_entity_poly.pdbx_strand_id
1 'polypeptide(L)'
;MLLEEKLILFRNELKNKTIYNYKLSGIVLELLFSKKVFPKNIEIKKFVEEIFNLKLKDYIFKSRNSVGIKISKLIIQNDEKKNSVYKKNLSVFINEKIEKLKKSKKIKEEKNNFDGWIK
;
A
#
# COMPACT_ATOMS: atom_id res chain seq x y z
N MET A 1 1.20 -8.97 -14.51
CA MET A 1 0.17 -8.05 -13.98
C MET A 1 0.72 -6.64 -14.00
N LEU A 2 0.00 -5.72 -14.64
CA LEU A 2 0.31 -4.29 -14.71
C LEU A 2 0.21 -3.66 -13.31
N LEU A 3 0.81 -2.47 -13.13
CA LEU A 3 0.77 -1.80 -11.82
C LEU A 3 -0.67 -1.40 -11.47
N GLU A 4 -1.47 -0.97 -12.45
CA GLU A 4 -2.85 -0.57 -12.22
C GLU A 4 -3.69 -1.73 -11.69
N GLU A 5 -3.55 -2.91 -12.31
CA GLU A 5 -4.22 -4.15 -11.90
C GLU A 5 -3.84 -4.54 -10.46
N LYS A 6 -2.54 -4.43 -10.11
CA LYS A 6 -2.04 -4.65 -8.74
C LYS A 6 -2.67 -3.70 -7.74
N LEU A 7 -2.71 -2.41 -8.03
CA LEU A 7 -3.28 -1.42 -7.12
C LEU A 7 -4.78 -1.63 -6.91
N ILE A 8 -5.53 -1.98 -7.97
CA ILE A 8 -6.96 -2.32 -7.88
C ILE A 8 -7.16 -3.56 -7.02
N LEU A 9 -6.36 -4.61 -7.23
CA LEU A 9 -6.40 -5.82 -6.41
C LEU A 9 -6.14 -5.51 -4.93
N PHE A 10 -5.06 -4.76 -4.63
CA PHE A 10 -4.72 -4.39 -3.27
C PHE A 10 -5.81 -3.56 -2.60
N ARG A 11 -6.43 -2.61 -3.33
CA ARG A 11 -7.57 -1.85 -2.82
C ARG A 11 -8.73 -2.77 -2.43
N ASN A 12 -9.08 -3.73 -3.28
CA ASN A 12 -10.18 -4.65 -3.02
C ASN A 12 -9.89 -5.53 -1.79
N GLU A 13 -8.66 -6.02 -1.66
CA GLU A 13 -8.22 -6.78 -0.48
C GLU A 13 -8.30 -5.97 0.81
N LEU A 14 -7.98 -4.68 0.75
CA LEU A 14 -8.06 -3.79 1.91
C LEU A 14 -9.49 -3.32 2.23
N LYS A 15 -10.47 -3.48 1.32
CA LYS A 15 -11.89 -3.22 1.61
C LYS A 15 -12.51 -4.30 2.51
N ASN A 16 -11.97 -5.52 2.51
CA ASN A 16 -12.46 -6.62 3.33
C ASN A 16 -12.47 -6.23 4.82
N LYS A 17 -13.52 -6.59 5.57
CA LYS A 17 -13.66 -6.24 7.00
C LYS A 17 -12.41 -6.67 7.80
N THR A 18 -12.02 -7.93 7.62
CA THR A 18 -10.83 -8.52 8.24
C THR A 18 -9.75 -8.76 7.19
N ILE A 19 -8.51 -8.44 7.51
CA ILE A 19 -7.33 -8.76 6.70
C ILE A 19 -6.29 -9.43 7.58
N TYR A 20 -5.78 -10.58 7.16
CA TYR A 20 -4.72 -11.27 7.88
C TYR A 20 -3.37 -10.55 7.74
N ASN A 21 -2.56 -10.61 8.79
CA ASN A 21 -1.25 -9.93 8.85
C ASN A 21 -0.32 -10.31 7.68
N TYR A 22 -0.32 -11.57 7.24
CA TYR A 22 0.50 -12.01 6.11
C TYR A 22 0.10 -11.29 4.81
N LYS A 23 -1.21 -11.05 4.60
CA LYS A 23 -1.73 -10.40 3.40
C LYS A 23 -1.43 -8.90 3.44
N LEU A 24 -1.64 -8.25 4.59
CA LEU A 24 -1.25 -6.85 4.79
C LEU A 24 0.25 -6.65 4.56
N SER A 25 1.09 -7.52 5.15
CA SER A 25 2.54 -7.51 4.96
C SER A 25 2.93 -7.74 3.50
N GLY A 26 2.31 -8.70 2.82
CA GLY A 26 2.55 -9.00 1.40
C GLY A 26 2.27 -7.80 0.50
N ILE A 27 1.14 -7.11 0.69
CA ILE A 27 0.80 -5.88 -0.06
C ILE A 27 1.89 -4.81 0.14
N VAL A 28 2.31 -4.59 1.38
CA VAL A 28 3.33 -3.59 1.71
C VAL A 28 4.66 -3.94 1.05
N LEU A 29 5.09 -5.20 1.10
CA LEU A 29 6.31 -5.65 0.44
C LEU A 29 6.25 -5.47 -1.07
N GLU A 30 5.14 -5.86 -1.72
CA GLU A 30 4.97 -5.66 -3.16
C GLU A 30 5.06 -4.19 -3.58
N LEU A 31 4.48 -3.28 -2.78
CA LEU A 31 4.60 -1.85 -3.00
C LEU A 31 6.04 -1.36 -2.81
N LEU A 32 6.68 -1.75 -1.71
CA LEU A 32 8.07 -1.37 -1.40
C LEU A 32 9.03 -1.76 -2.52
N PHE A 33 8.91 -2.97 -3.07
CA PHE A 33 9.78 -3.46 -4.14
C PHE A 33 9.42 -2.94 -5.54
N SER A 34 8.28 -2.29 -5.71
CA SER A 34 7.90 -1.72 -6.99
C SER A 34 8.69 -0.43 -7.28
N LYS A 35 9.60 -0.51 -8.25
CA LYS A 35 10.30 0.68 -8.78
C LYS A 35 9.37 1.67 -9.48
N LYS A 36 8.18 1.21 -9.91
CA LYS A 36 7.14 2.07 -10.50
C LYS A 36 6.40 2.88 -9.43
N VAL A 37 6.26 2.35 -8.20
CA VAL A 37 5.62 3.06 -7.08
C VAL A 37 6.62 3.96 -6.37
N PHE A 38 7.82 3.44 -6.13
CA PHE A 38 8.92 4.16 -5.50
C PHE A 38 10.16 4.07 -6.40
N PRO A 39 10.43 5.07 -7.24
CA PRO A 39 11.68 5.16 -7.99
C PRO A 39 12.92 5.19 -7.09
N LYS A 40 12.88 5.95 -5.98
CA LYS A 40 14.01 6.14 -5.06
C LYS A 40 13.68 5.75 -3.61
N ASN A 41 14.70 5.34 -2.85
CA ASN A 41 14.52 4.96 -1.43
C ASN A 41 14.07 6.13 -0.54
N ILE A 42 14.35 7.38 -0.93
CA ILE A 42 13.88 8.56 -0.19
C ILE A 42 12.35 8.65 -0.12
N GLU A 43 11.65 8.16 -1.14
CA GLU A 43 10.19 8.14 -1.19
C GLU A 43 9.61 7.07 -0.25
N ILE A 44 10.36 5.99 -0.03
CA ILE A 44 10.00 4.93 0.91
C ILE A 44 10.01 5.48 2.35
N LYS A 45 10.93 6.40 2.68
CA LYS A 45 10.96 7.03 4.00
C LYS A 45 9.65 7.75 4.33
N LYS A 46 9.18 8.59 3.41
CA LYS A 46 7.89 9.29 3.55
C LYS A 46 6.73 8.30 3.67
N PHE A 47 6.70 7.29 2.80
CA PHE A 47 5.69 6.23 2.87
C PHE A 47 5.67 5.51 4.23
N VAL A 48 6.82 5.16 4.79
CA VAL A 48 6.88 4.48 6.09
C VAL A 48 6.34 5.38 7.21
N GLU A 49 6.71 6.65 7.21
CA GLU A 49 6.23 7.63 8.19
C GLU A 49 4.71 7.84 8.07
N GLU A 50 4.18 7.98 6.85
CA GLU A 50 2.75 8.19 6.60
C GLU A 50 1.89 6.96 6.96
N ILE A 51 2.32 5.76 6.57
CA ILE A 51 1.50 4.55 6.77
C ILE A 51 1.62 4.02 8.20
N PHE A 52 2.82 3.99 8.75
CA PHE A 52 3.11 3.29 10.01
C PHE A 52 3.33 4.25 11.19
N ASN A 53 3.32 5.57 10.96
CA ASN A 53 3.67 6.59 11.95
C ASN A 53 5.01 6.28 12.64
N LEU A 54 5.98 5.83 11.86
CA LEU A 54 7.25 5.31 12.36
C LEU A 54 8.44 6.06 11.75
N LYS A 55 9.23 6.70 12.61
CA LYS A 55 10.52 7.28 12.22
C LYS A 55 11.61 6.23 12.39
N LEU A 56 12.13 5.73 11.27
CA LEU A 56 13.25 4.79 11.24
C LEU A 56 14.58 5.54 11.07
N LYS A 57 15.65 4.95 11.59
CA LYS A 57 17.01 5.47 11.41
C LYS A 57 17.40 5.41 9.93
N ASP A 58 18.15 6.41 9.45
CA ASP A 58 18.48 6.56 8.03
C ASP A 58 19.19 5.34 7.42
N TYR A 59 20.02 4.64 8.21
CA TYR A 59 20.71 3.44 7.73
C TYR A 59 19.75 2.32 7.31
N ILE A 60 18.51 2.28 7.84
CA ILE A 60 17.51 1.28 7.45
C ILE A 60 17.06 1.51 5.99
N PHE A 61 17.04 2.75 5.53
CA PHE A 61 16.61 3.10 4.16
C PHE A 61 17.72 2.88 3.12
N LYS A 62 18.92 2.41 3.52
CA LYS A 62 19.98 2.01 2.58
C LYS A 62 19.53 0.87 1.66
N SER A 63 18.65 -0.01 2.13
CA SER A 63 18.08 -1.09 1.29
C SER A 63 16.58 -1.26 1.53
N ARG A 64 15.85 -1.62 0.46
CA ARG A 64 14.42 -1.94 0.55
C ARG A 64 14.17 -3.19 1.39
N ASN A 65 15.11 -4.14 1.38
CA ASN A 65 15.04 -5.35 2.20
C ASN A 65 15.03 -5.01 3.69
N SER A 66 15.93 -4.13 4.14
CA SER A 66 16.01 -3.71 5.55
C SER A 66 14.70 -3.05 6.02
N VAL A 67 14.12 -2.18 5.19
CA VAL A 67 12.80 -1.58 5.46
C VAL A 67 11.73 -2.67 5.49
N GLY A 68 11.67 -3.52 4.47
CA GLY A 68 10.67 -4.58 4.33
C GLY A 68 10.66 -5.54 5.52
N ILE A 69 11.83 -6.01 5.97
CA ILE A 69 11.97 -6.88 7.15
C ILE A 69 11.42 -6.18 8.39
N LYS A 70 11.81 -4.91 8.62
CA LYS A 70 11.40 -4.16 9.81
C LYS A 70 9.88 -3.97 9.86
N ILE A 71 9.28 -3.60 8.72
CA ILE A 71 7.85 -3.34 8.60
C ILE A 71 7.04 -4.64 8.65
N SER A 72 7.51 -5.70 8.01
CA SER A 72 6.85 -7.02 8.08
C SER A 72 6.82 -7.54 9.52
N LYS A 73 7.95 -7.45 10.23
CA LYS A 73 8.01 -7.83 11.65
C LYS A 73 7.06 -6.99 12.50
N LEU A 74 6.98 -5.69 12.25
CA LEU A 74 6.04 -4.80 12.93
C LEU A 74 4.58 -5.23 12.72
N ILE A 75 4.18 -5.50 11.48
CA ILE A 75 2.81 -5.95 11.15
C ILE A 75 2.50 -7.30 11.83
N ILE A 76 3.43 -8.25 11.79
CA ILE A 76 3.22 -9.58 12.38
C ILE A 76 3.05 -9.52 13.90
N GLN A 77 3.83 -8.66 14.57
CA GLN A 77 3.86 -8.57 16.04
C GLN A 77 2.80 -7.65 16.64
N ASN A 78 2.17 -6.79 15.84
CA ASN A 78 1.16 -5.86 16.30
C ASN A 78 -0.20 -6.54 16.51
N ASP A 79 -0.98 -5.95 17.42
CA ASP A 79 -2.40 -6.29 17.59
C ASP A 79 -3.26 -5.83 16.40
N GLU A 80 -4.48 -6.37 16.35
CA GLU A 80 -5.44 -6.08 15.29
C GLU A 80 -5.82 -4.59 15.22
N LYS A 81 -5.89 -3.89 16.36
CA LYS A 81 -6.26 -2.47 16.40
C LYS A 81 -5.19 -1.62 15.71
N LYS A 82 -3.91 -1.85 15.99
CA LYS A 82 -2.80 -1.16 15.31
C LYS A 82 -2.75 -1.49 13.82
N ASN A 83 -2.90 -2.76 13.45
CA ASN A 83 -2.88 -3.15 12.04
C ASN A 83 -4.10 -2.61 11.26
N SER A 84 -5.24 -2.40 11.92
CA SER A 84 -6.39 -1.72 11.34
C SER A 84 -6.08 -0.26 10.96
N VAL A 85 -5.29 0.45 11.77
CA VAL A 85 -4.82 1.80 11.43
C VAL A 85 -3.92 1.77 10.20
N TYR A 86 -2.95 0.85 10.14
CA TYR A 86 -2.06 0.72 8.98
C TYR A 86 -2.82 0.37 7.71
N LYS A 87 -3.79 -0.55 7.81
CA LYS A 87 -4.70 -0.90 6.72
C LYS A 87 -5.44 0.34 6.21
N LYS A 88 -6.00 1.16 7.09
CA LYS A 88 -6.71 2.40 6.72
C LYS A 88 -5.79 3.36 5.98
N ASN A 89 -4.59 3.62 6.52
CA ASN A 89 -3.61 4.52 5.89
C ASN A 89 -3.18 3.99 4.51
N LEU A 90 -2.94 2.68 4.42
CA LEU A 90 -2.54 2.02 3.17
C LEU A 90 -3.64 2.10 2.11
N SER A 91 -4.91 1.94 2.50
CA SER A 91 -6.05 2.13 1.61
C SER A 91 -6.10 3.54 1.02
N VAL A 92 -5.89 4.56 1.84
CA VAL A 92 -5.83 5.96 1.39
C VAL A 92 -4.71 6.14 0.36
N PHE A 93 -3.50 5.70 0.70
CA PHE A 93 -2.35 5.78 -0.20
C PHE A 93 -2.58 5.08 -1.54
N ILE A 94 -3.14 3.87 -1.54
CA ILE A 94 -3.43 3.13 -2.78
C ILE A 94 -4.47 3.85 -3.62
N ASN A 95 -5.54 4.37 -3.00
CA ASN A 95 -6.56 5.14 -3.71
C ASN A 95 -5.95 6.38 -4.38
N GLU A 96 -5.10 7.14 -3.67
CA GLU A 96 -4.42 8.28 -4.26
C GLU A 96 -3.52 7.91 -5.44
N LYS A 97 -2.81 6.77 -5.36
CA LYS A 97 -1.98 6.28 -6.47
C LYS A 97 -2.83 5.89 -7.67
N ILE A 98 -3.98 5.26 -7.46
CA ILE A 98 -4.93 4.92 -8.53
C ILE A 98 -5.45 6.21 -9.21
N GLU A 99 -5.86 7.20 -8.42
CA GLU A 99 -6.37 8.47 -8.96
C GLU A 99 -5.32 9.24 -9.75
N LYS A 100 -4.06 9.26 -9.28
CA LYS A 100 -2.93 9.84 -10.03
C LYS A 100 -2.71 9.12 -11.37
N LEU A 101 -2.82 7.79 -11.40
CA LEU A 101 -2.65 7.01 -12.62
C LEU A 101 -3.77 7.27 -13.63
N LYS A 102 -5.03 7.33 -13.18
CA LYS A 102 -6.18 7.69 -14.04
C LYS A 102 -5.98 9.05 -14.71
N LYS A 103 -5.60 10.08 -13.93
CA LYS A 103 -5.34 11.44 -14.44
C LYS A 103 -4.18 11.47 -15.44
N SER A 104 -3.12 10.71 -15.19
CA SER A 104 -1.94 10.67 -16.07
C SER A 104 -2.20 10.03 -17.45
N LYS A 105 -3.19 9.13 -17.56
CA LYS A 105 -3.48 8.41 -18.80
C LYS A 105 -4.46 9.11 -19.74
N LYS A 106 -4.99 10.30 -19.44
CA LYS A 106 -6.07 10.96 -20.23
C LYS A 106 -7.22 9.99 -20.58
N ILE A 107 -7.56 9.05 -19.68
CA ILE A 107 -8.68 8.14 -19.89
C ILE A 107 -9.92 8.85 -19.35
N LYS A 108 -10.86 9.22 -20.24
CA LYS A 108 -12.24 9.55 -19.88
C LYS A 108 -12.75 8.40 -19.02
N GLU A 109 -13.25 8.71 -17.84
CA GLU A 109 -13.85 7.72 -16.94
C GLU A 109 -14.93 6.94 -17.69
N GLU A 110 -14.65 5.69 -18.08
CA GLU A 110 -15.72 4.73 -18.24
C GLU A 110 -16.27 4.49 -16.84
N LYS A 111 -17.46 5.05 -16.59
CA LYS A 111 -18.23 4.78 -15.36
C LYS A 111 -18.24 3.27 -15.14
N ASN A 112 -17.75 2.84 -13.98
CA ASN A 112 -17.89 1.46 -13.54
C ASN A 112 -19.39 1.14 -13.41
N ASN A 113 -19.97 0.51 -14.44
CA ASN A 113 -21.38 0.09 -14.45
C ASN A 113 -21.72 -1.03 -13.44
N PHE A 114 -20.74 -1.49 -12.67
CA PHE A 114 -20.89 -2.53 -11.65
C PHE A 114 -20.88 -2.01 -10.20
N ASP A 115 -20.68 -0.70 -10.00
CA ASP A 115 -20.72 -0.08 -8.66
C ASP A 115 -22.20 0.06 -8.22
N GLY A 116 -22.81 -1.06 -7.87
CA GLY A 116 -24.23 -1.16 -7.50
C GLY A 116 -24.83 -2.58 -7.59
N TRP A 117 -24.10 -3.55 -8.14
CA TRP A 117 -24.61 -4.91 -8.37
C TRP A 117 -24.38 -5.88 -7.21
N ILE A 118 -23.67 -5.49 -6.16
CA ILE A 118 -23.57 -6.27 -4.93
C ILE A 118 -24.23 -5.46 -3.82
N LYS A 119 -25.54 -5.70 -3.65
CA LYS A 119 -26.28 -5.43 -2.41
C LYS A 119 -26.16 -6.63 -1.49
#